data_AF-A0A7Y9W4B1-F1
#
_entry.id   AF-A0A7Y9W4B1-F1
#
_cell.length_a   1.000
_cell.length_b   1.000
_cell.length_c   1.000
_cell.angle_alpha   90.00
_cell.angle_beta   90.00
_cell.angle_gamma   90.00
#
_symmetry.space_group_name_H-M   'P 1'
#
loop_
_entity.id
_entity.type
_entity.pdbx_description
1 polymer ?
#
loop_
_entity_poly.entity_id
_entity_poly.type
_entity_poly.pdbx_seq_one_letter_code
_entity_poly.pdbx_strand_id
1 'polypeptide(L)'
;MIDLKEQAGLAMNVRGQFSDPIADPKVTLGALAFANELGRLLWRMKYGQDFRLRDSEGRTAIHRATLLLANCIRSGGKFSRGKFTGLTQSARRDRNAGRKFERETADLIEKLALRAIMEWIDDRCPRCDGRGVIGRALADVVARTPCTACGGTRFVCVDEYRIPFAARPDGKGPIVYRDMERCGACSGAGHVGVADGSRRAGRQICPDCQGNGSRVADHASRARAIGVSMRRYNSHWHSQFDVVFSLLDAVDANAHDTVRRLVQR
;
A
#
# COMPACT_ATOMS: atom_id res chain seq x y z
N MET A 1 -11.85 -19.93 1.43
CA MET A 1 -12.66 -19.78 0.19
C MET A 1 -11.84 -18.87 -0.71
N ILE A 2 -11.33 -19.41 -1.81
CA ILE A 2 -10.50 -18.65 -2.75
C ILE A 2 -11.37 -17.55 -3.37
N ASP A 3 -10.88 -16.31 -3.40
CA ASP A 3 -11.58 -15.18 -4.01
C ASP A 3 -11.83 -15.48 -5.50
N LEU A 4 -13.04 -15.21 -6.00
CA LEU A 4 -13.40 -15.44 -7.41
C LEU A 4 -12.44 -14.73 -8.38
N LYS A 5 -11.87 -13.58 -7.94
CA LYS A 5 -10.86 -12.83 -8.68
C LYS A 5 -9.55 -13.61 -8.82
N GLU A 6 -9.11 -14.25 -7.74
CA GLU A 6 -7.92 -15.10 -7.71
C GLU A 6 -8.13 -16.38 -8.54
N GLN A 7 -9.32 -17.00 -8.43
CA GLN A 7 -9.70 -18.14 -9.28
C GLN A 7 -9.68 -17.77 -10.77
N ALA A 8 -10.20 -16.59 -11.14
CA ALA A 8 -10.17 -16.11 -12.51
C ALA A 8 -8.73 -15.86 -13.00
N GLY A 9 -7.86 -15.30 -12.16
CA GLY A 9 -6.44 -15.11 -12.48
C GLY A 9 -5.69 -16.43 -12.68
N LEU A 10 -5.97 -17.45 -11.86
CA LEU A 10 -5.43 -18.81 -12.01
C LEU A 10 -5.95 -19.49 -13.27
N ALA A 11 -7.25 -19.34 -13.58
CA ALA A 11 -7.84 -19.92 -14.79
C ALA A 11 -7.24 -19.35 -16.09
N MET A 12 -6.84 -18.07 -16.10
CA MET A 12 -6.18 -17.42 -17.23
C MET A 12 -4.72 -17.85 -17.42
N ASN A 13 -4.05 -18.27 -16.35
CA ASN A 13 -2.64 -18.64 -16.38
C ASN A 13 -2.46 -20.14 -16.58
N VAL A 14 -1.93 -20.53 -17.75
CA VAL A 14 -1.67 -21.94 -18.11
C VAL A 14 -0.79 -22.66 -17.09
N ARG A 15 0.15 -21.96 -16.44
CA ARG A 15 1.01 -22.54 -15.39
C ARG A 15 0.29 -22.77 -14.05
N GLY A 16 -0.75 -22.01 -13.74
CA GLY A 16 -1.52 -22.13 -12.50
C GLY A 16 -2.57 -23.25 -12.53
N GLN A 17 -2.95 -23.72 -13.71
CA GLN A 17 -3.89 -24.83 -13.88
C GLN A 17 -3.37 -26.18 -13.36
N PHE A 18 -2.07 -26.29 -13.07
CA PHE A 18 -1.44 -27.52 -12.58
C PHE A 18 -1.29 -27.59 -11.06
N SER A 19 -1.53 -26.50 -10.32
CA SER A 19 -1.13 -26.41 -8.91
C SER A 19 -2.25 -26.57 -7.87
N ASP A 20 -3.54 -26.42 -8.22
CA ASP A 20 -4.64 -26.53 -7.25
C ASP A 20 -5.95 -27.11 -7.83
N PRO A 21 -6.74 -27.85 -7.04
CA PRO A 21 -8.09 -28.28 -7.39
C PRO A 21 -9.06 -27.09 -7.25
N ILE A 22 -9.10 -26.25 -8.27
CA ILE A 22 -9.98 -25.06 -8.32
C ILE A 22 -11.32 -25.46 -8.96
N ALA A 23 -12.38 -24.70 -8.66
CA ALA A 23 -13.62 -24.71 -9.44
C ALA A 23 -13.32 -24.66 -10.95
N ASP A 24 -14.11 -25.37 -11.76
CA ASP A 24 -13.83 -25.59 -13.19
C ASP A 24 -13.40 -24.28 -13.90
N PRO A 25 -12.12 -24.17 -14.31
CA PRO A 25 -11.58 -22.97 -14.93
C PRO A 25 -12.40 -22.51 -16.14
N LYS A 26 -13.05 -23.44 -16.84
CA LYS A 26 -13.90 -23.14 -18.00
C LYS A 26 -15.17 -22.38 -17.60
N VAL A 27 -15.76 -22.74 -16.45
CA VAL A 27 -16.97 -22.07 -15.93
C VAL A 27 -16.64 -20.64 -15.50
N THR A 28 -15.52 -20.43 -14.80
CA THR A 28 -15.09 -19.08 -14.37
C THR A 28 -14.74 -18.18 -15.55
N LEU A 29 -14.03 -18.70 -16.56
CA LEU A 29 -13.71 -17.93 -17.77
C LEU A 29 -14.95 -17.67 -18.64
N GLY A 30 -15.85 -18.64 -18.73
CA GLY A 30 -17.15 -18.49 -19.39
C GLY A 30 -18.01 -17.43 -18.72
N ALA A 31 -18.10 -17.46 -17.39
CA ALA A 31 -18.81 -16.46 -16.60
C ALA A 31 -18.22 -15.05 -16.78
N LEU A 32 -16.89 -14.94 -16.79
CA LEU A 32 -16.22 -13.67 -17.06
C LEU A 32 -16.51 -13.15 -18.46
N ALA A 33 -16.70 -14.02 -19.47
CA ALA A 33 -17.04 -13.58 -20.82
C ALA A 33 -18.36 -12.78 -20.89
N PHE A 34 -19.28 -12.94 -19.92
CA PHE A 34 -20.51 -12.16 -19.84
C PHE A 34 -20.37 -10.82 -19.10
N ALA A 35 -19.25 -10.56 -18.44
CA ALA A 35 -18.99 -9.26 -17.84
C ALA A 35 -18.77 -8.18 -18.91
N ASN A 36 -18.94 -6.92 -18.51
CA ASN A 36 -18.70 -5.78 -19.39
C ASN A 36 -17.27 -5.80 -19.96
N GLU A 37 -17.10 -5.27 -21.16
CA GLU A 37 -15.82 -5.37 -21.86
C GLU A 37 -14.65 -4.77 -21.08
N LEU A 38 -14.87 -3.61 -20.44
CA LEU A 38 -13.87 -2.95 -19.60
C LEU A 38 -13.52 -3.81 -18.38
N GLY A 39 -14.50 -4.35 -17.66
CA GLY A 39 -14.25 -5.21 -16.49
C GLY A 39 -13.49 -6.48 -16.83
N ARG A 40 -13.82 -7.13 -17.97
CA ARG A 40 -13.06 -8.28 -18.47
C ARG A 40 -11.59 -7.95 -18.73
N LEU A 41 -11.32 -6.81 -19.37
CA LEU A 41 -9.96 -6.36 -19.63
C LEU A 41 -9.22 -6.01 -18.34
N LEU A 42 -9.89 -5.34 -17.39
CA LEU A 42 -9.31 -5.02 -16.08
C LEU A 42 -8.93 -6.28 -15.30
N TRP A 43 -9.78 -7.31 -15.30
CA TRP A 43 -9.47 -8.58 -14.61
C TRP A 43 -8.30 -9.32 -15.25
N ARG A 44 -8.24 -9.36 -16.59
CA ARG A 44 -7.10 -9.94 -17.32
C ARG A 44 -5.78 -9.22 -17.03
N MET A 45 -5.82 -7.90 -16.94
CA MET A 45 -4.63 -7.11 -16.61
C MET A 45 -4.23 -7.28 -15.14
N LYS A 46 -5.15 -7.13 -14.18
CA LYS A 46 -4.82 -7.13 -12.74
C LYS A 46 -4.55 -8.53 -12.19
N TYR A 47 -5.38 -9.52 -12.52
CA TYR A 47 -5.30 -10.87 -11.95
C TYR A 47 -4.66 -11.87 -12.91
N GLY A 48 -4.87 -11.71 -14.22
CA GLY A 48 -4.26 -12.56 -15.26
C GLY A 48 -2.80 -12.20 -15.58
N GLN A 49 -2.33 -11.00 -15.22
CA GLN A 49 -1.03 -10.43 -15.57
C GLN A 49 -0.76 -10.29 -17.09
N ASP A 50 -1.82 -10.27 -17.90
CA ASP A 50 -1.71 -10.22 -19.36
C ASP A 50 -1.65 -8.78 -19.90
N PHE A 51 -0.56 -8.07 -19.59
CA PHE A 51 -0.34 -6.69 -20.06
C PHE A 51 0.02 -6.61 -21.55
N ARG A 52 0.44 -7.73 -22.15
CA ARG A 52 0.95 -7.81 -23.53
C ARG A 52 -0.09 -8.26 -24.55
N LEU A 53 -1.32 -8.58 -24.13
CA LEU A 53 -2.39 -8.96 -25.04
C LEU A 53 -2.58 -7.86 -26.09
N ARG A 54 -2.52 -8.23 -27.37
CA ARG A 54 -2.82 -7.35 -28.49
C ARG A 54 -4.19 -7.70 -29.06
N ASP A 55 -4.96 -6.69 -29.45
CA ASP A 55 -6.20 -6.89 -30.19
C ASP A 55 -5.90 -7.30 -31.65
N SER A 56 -6.94 -7.63 -32.40
CA SER A 56 -6.87 -7.98 -33.83
C SER A 56 -6.30 -6.85 -34.71
N GLU A 57 -6.23 -5.63 -34.18
CA GLU A 57 -5.66 -4.45 -34.84
C GLU A 57 -4.23 -4.15 -34.35
N GLY A 58 -3.63 -5.04 -33.54
CA GLY A 58 -2.26 -4.93 -33.04
C GLY A 58 -2.08 -3.97 -31.86
N ARG A 59 -3.15 -3.37 -31.32
CA ARG A 59 -3.14 -2.44 -30.19
C ARG A 59 -3.12 -3.20 -28.87
N THR A 60 -2.46 -2.65 -27.87
CA THR A 60 -2.34 -3.28 -26.55
C THR A 60 -3.67 -3.27 -25.79
N ALA A 61 -3.91 -4.28 -24.95
CA ALA A 61 -5.10 -4.38 -24.10
C ALA A 61 -5.28 -3.14 -23.21
N ILE A 62 -4.18 -2.56 -22.74
CA ILE A 62 -4.19 -1.32 -21.96
C ILE A 62 -4.67 -0.12 -22.78
N HIS A 63 -4.34 -0.04 -24.07
CA HIS A 63 -4.81 1.03 -24.94
C HIS A 63 -6.33 0.91 -25.16
N ARG A 64 -6.83 -0.30 -25.42
CA ARG A 64 -8.29 -0.55 -25.55
C ARG A 64 -9.04 -0.23 -24.26
N ALA A 65 -8.53 -0.67 -23.12
CA ALA A 65 -9.11 -0.35 -21.81
C ALA A 65 -9.10 1.17 -21.54
N THR A 66 -8.04 1.87 -21.94
CA THR A 66 -7.94 3.34 -21.84
C THR A 66 -9.05 4.02 -22.64
N LEU A 67 -9.29 3.60 -23.89
CA LEU A 67 -10.33 4.17 -24.73
C LEU A 67 -11.74 3.91 -24.17
N LEU A 68 -12.00 2.69 -23.68
CA LEU A 68 -13.29 2.34 -23.06
C LEU A 68 -13.54 3.16 -21.79
N LEU A 69 -12.54 3.27 -20.91
CA LEU A 69 -12.65 4.07 -19.70
C LEU A 69 -12.83 5.56 -20.03
N ALA A 70 -12.06 6.08 -20.98
CA ALA A 70 -12.20 7.46 -21.45
C ALA A 70 -13.61 7.71 -22.01
N ASN A 71 -14.20 6.75 -22.72
CA ASN A 71 -15.58 6.84 -23.17
C ASN A 71 -16.56 6.89 -21.99
N CYS A 72 -16.43 5.98 -21.00
CA CYS A 72 -17.26 6.00 -19.79
C CYS A 72 -17.17 7.33 -19.04
N ILE A 73 -15.96 7.88 -18.90
CA ILE A 73 -15.73 9.20 -18.26
C ILE A 73 -16.49 10.30 -19.00
N ARG A 74 -16.44 10.31 -20.35
CA ARG A 74 -17.13 11.31 -21.17
C ARG A 74 -18.65 11.16 -21.11
N SER A 75 -19.16 9.93 -21.09
CA SER A 75 -20.60 9.65 -21.00
C SER A 75 -21.20 10.01 -19.63
N GLY A 76 -20.41 10.03 -18.56
CA GLY A 76 -20.85 10.33 -17.18
C GLY A 76 -21.26 11.78 -16.90
N GLY A 77 -21.44 12.62 -17.92
CA GLY A 77 -21.98 14.00 -17.83
C GLY A 77 -21.02 15.05 -17.22
N LYS A 78 -20.22 14.70 -16.20
CA LYS A 78 -19.28 15.62 -15.54
C LYS A 78 -18.17 16.13 -16.47
N PHE A 79 -17.76 15.33 -17.46
CA PHE A 79 -16.70 15.66 -18.43
C PHE A 79 -17.22 16.02 -19.83
N SER A 80 -18.55 16.01 -20.03
CA SER A 80 -19.22 16.35 -21.30
C SER A 80 -19.07 17.83 -21.71
N ARG A 81 -18.74 18.71 -20.75
CA ARG A 81 -18.52 20.13 -21.03
C ARG A 81 -17.27 20.29 -21.87
N GLY A 82 -17.42 20.89 -23.05
CA GLY A 82 -16.40 21.07 -24.09
C GLY A 82 -15.07 21.76 -23.73
N LYS A 83 -14.79 21.96 -22.44
CA LYS A 83 -13.52 22.41 -21.85
C LYS A 83 -12.45 21.31 -21.77
N PHE A 84 -12.83 20.02 -21.85
CA PHE A 84 -11.91 18.89 -21.65
C PHE A 84 -11.50 18.15 -22.91
N THR A 85 -12.14 18.41 -24.05
CA THR A 85 -11.89 17.69 -25.32
C THR A 85 -10.59 18.09 -26.02
N GLY A 86 -9.78 18.98 -25.44
CA GLY A 86 -8.53 19.48 -26.04
C GLY A 86 -8.73 20.30 -27.33
N LEU A 87 -9.98 20.52 -27.74
CA LEU A 87 -10.35 21.23 -28.97
C LEU A 87 -10.41 22.73 -28.69
N THR A 88 -9.41 23.46 -29.17
CA THR A 88 -9.47 24.92 -29.29
C THR A 88 -10.63 25.32 -30.20
N GLN A 89 -11.09 26.58 -30.08
CA GLN A 89 -12.17 27.09 -30.93
C GLN A 89 -11.80 27.03 -32.43
N SER A 90 -10.50 27.17 -32.77
CA SER A 90 -9.96 26.96 -34.12
C SER A 90 -10.05 25.50 -34.55
N ALA A 91 -9.61 24.55 -33.72
CA ALA A 91 -9.70 23.12 -34.02
C ALA A 91 -11.15 22.62 -34.21
N ARG A 92 -12.13 23.25 -33.53
CA ARG A 92 -13.56 22.98 -33.79
C ARG A 92 -14.01 23.46 -35.16
N ARG A 93 -13.53 24.63 -35.62
CA ARG A 93 -13.82 25.12 -36.98
C ARG A 93 -13.18 24.22 -38.03
N ASP A 94 -11.93 23.81 -37.83
CA ASP A 94 -11.21 22.94 -38.77
C ASP A 94 -11.86 21.56 -38.89
N ARG A 95 -12.32 20.98 -37.77
CA ARG A 95 -13.11 19.74 -37.76
C ARG A 95 -14.43 19.90 -38.51
N ASN A 96 -15.17 20.99 -38.26
CA ASN A 96 -16.44 21.25 -38.94
C ASN A 96 -16.24 21.55 -40.43
N ALA A 97 -15.06 22.01 -40.83
CA ALA A 97 -14.64 22.20 -42.21
C ALA A 97 -14.04 20.94 -42.87
N GLY A 98 -14.07 19.79 -42.19
CA GLY A 98 -13.60 18.51 -42.74
C GLY A 98 -12.08 18.40 -42.92
N ARG A 99 -11.28 19.32 -42.37
CA ARG A 99 -9.82 19.29 -42.48
C ARG A 99 -9.23 18.28 -41.49
N LYS A 100 -8.14 17.60 -41.88
CA LYS A 100 -7.34 16.77 -40.96
C LYS A 100 -6.81 17.70 -39.86
N PHE A 101 -7.28 17.49 -38.64
CA PHE A 101 -6.78 18.18 -37.46
C PHE A 101 -5.90 17.21 -36.66
N GLU A 102 -4.72 17.67 -36.26
CA GLU A 102 -3.84 16.93 -35.37
C GLU A 102 -4.31 17.15 -33.93
N ARG A 103 -4.70 16.08 -33.22
CA ARG A 103 -5.02 16.13 -31.79
C ARG A 103 -3.73 16.38 -31.00
N GLU A 104 -3.21 17.61 -31.02
CA GLU A 104 -1.98 18.01 -30.30
C GLU A 104 -2.05 17.72 -28.80
N THR A 105 -3.28 17.63 -28.27
CA THR A 105 -3.58 16.99 -26.99
C THR A 105 -4.12 15.59 -27.26
N ALA A 106 -3.26 14.56 -27.17
CA ALA A 106 -3.76 13.26 -26.76
C ALA A 106 -4.65 13.49 -25.53
N ASP A 107 -5.93 13.12 -25.63
CA ASP A 107 -7.02 13.64 -24.80
C ASP A 107 -6.58 13.59 -23.32
N LEU A 108 -6.63 14.72 -22.60
CA LEU A 108 -6.27 14.74 -21.18
C LEU A 108 -7.06 13.68 -20.41
N ILE A 109 -8.26 13.34 -20.90
CA ILE A 109 -9.08 12.24 -20.40
C ILE A 109 -8.48 10.86 -20.69
N GLU A 110 -7.87 10.65 -21.87
CA GLU A 110 -7.16 9.39 -22.18
C GLU A 110 -5.88 9.26 -21.34
N LYS A 111 -5.12 10.35 -21.14
CA LYS A 111 -3.97 10.33 -20.23
C LYS A 111 -4.38 10.09 -18.78
N LEU A 112 -5.49 10.70 -18.35
CA LEU A 112 -6.09 10.46 -17.04
C LEU A 112 -6.51 9.00 -16.90
N ALA A 113 -7.25 8.47 -17.87
CA ALA A 113 -7.72 7.08 -17.90
C ALA A 113 -6.55 6.10 -17.86
N LEU A 114 -5.54 6.30 -18.70
CA LEU A 114 -4.34 5.46 -18.74
C LEU A 114 -3.62 5.47 -17.38
N ARG A 115 -3.39 6.65 -16.81
CA ARG A 115 -2.71 6.78 -15.52
C ARG A 115 -3.51 6.12 -14.40
N ALA A 116 -4.82 6.32 -14.37
CA ALA A 116 -5.70 5.71 -13.37
C ALA A 116 -5.71 4.17 -13.49
N ILE A 117 -5.78 3.62 -14.71
CA ILE A 117 -5.71 2.16 -14.92
C ILE A 117 -4.39 1.59 -14.43
N MET A 118 -3.26 2.22 -14.78
CA MET A 118 -1.94 1.76 -14.32
C MET A 118 -1.82 1.74 -12.80
N GLU A 119 -2.33 2.77 -12.13
CA GLU A 119 -2.27 2.89 -10.67
C GLU A 119 -3.26 1.96 -9.96
N TRP A 120 -4.40 1.67 -10.58
CA TRP A 120 -5.37 0.70 -10.08
C TRP A 120 -4.88 -0.75 -10.22
N ILE A 121 -4.12 -1.05 -11.28
CA ILE A 121 -3.48 -2.36 -11.50
C ILE A 121 -2.33 -2.55 -10.50
N ASP A 122 -1.48 -1.52 -10.34
CA ASP A 122 -0.29 -1.54 -9.48
C ASP A 122 -0.56 -0.78 -8.17
N ASP A 123 -1.65 -1.18 -7.50
CA ASP A 123 -2.14 -0.57 -6.26
C ASP A 123 -1.41 -1.09 -5.01
N ARG A 124 -0.56 -2.11 -5.14
CA ARG A 124 0.16 -2.71 -4.02
C ARG A 124 1.34 -1.85 -3.57
N CYS A 125 1.49 -1.72 -2.25
CA CYS A 125 2.64 -1.06 -1.64
C CYS A 125 3.92 -1.83 -2.00
N PRO A 126 4.92 -1.19 -2.64
CA PRO A 126 6.15 -1.87 -3.08
C PRO A 126 7.03 -2.34 -1.92
N ARG A 127 6.82 -1.80 -0.71
CA ARG A 127 7.62 -2.15 0.48
C ARG A 127 7.11 -3.39 1.22
N CYS A 128 5.80 -3.67 1.15
CA CYS A 128 5.19 -4.81 1.84
C CYS A 128 4.42 -5.76 0.91
N ASP A 129 4.45 -5.51 -0.40
CA ASP A 129 3.73 -6.25 -1.45
C ASP A 129 2.22 -6.37 -1.21
N GLY A 130 1.61 -5.36 -0.57
CA GLY A 130 0.19 -5.40 -0.21
C GLY A 130 -0.12 -5.97 1.18
N ARG A 131 0.87 -6.47 1.93
CA ARG A 131 0.64 -7.13 3.23
C ARG A 131 0.33 -6.17 4.38
N GLY A 132 0.63 -4.87 4.23
CA GLY A 132 0.50 -3.86 5.30
C GLY A 132 1.54 -3.99 6.43
N VAL A 133 2.34 -5.05 6.45
CA VAL A 133 3.34 -5.34 7.49
C VAL A 133 4.65 -5.79 6.85
N ILE A 134 5.78 -5.40 7.44
CA ILE A 134 7.14 -5.73 6.93
C ILE A 134 7.78 -6.87 7.73
N GLY A 135 7.21 -7.21 8.89
CA GLY A 135 7.71 -8.30 9.72
C GLY A 135 7.18 -8.20 11.15
N ARG A 136 7.81 -8.98 12.03
CA ARG A 136 7.71 -8.81 13.49
C ARG A 136 8.92 -8.00 13.92
N ALA A 137 8.75 -7.02 14.80
CA ALA A 137 9.89 -6.20 15.21
C ALA A 137 10.98 -7.08 15.85
N LEU A 138 12.25 -6.79 15.57
CA LEU A 138 13.39 -7.31 16.33
C LEU A 138 13.67 -6.30 17.44
N ALA A 139 12.71 -6.09 18.33
CA ALA A 139 12.99 -5.33 19.54
C ALA A 139 13.32 -6.34 20.62
N ASP A 140 14.62 -6.56 20.85
CA ASP A 140 15.09 -7.00 22.16
C ASP A 140 14.70 -5.88 23.12
N VAL A 141 13.48 -5.96 23.64
CA VAL A 141 13.06 -5.07 24.72
C VAL A 141 13.93 -5.46 25.89
N VAL A 142 14.93 -4.66 26.19
CA VAL A 142 15.80 -4.89 27.34
C VAL A 142 15.00 -4.48 28.58
N ALA A 143 14.41 -5.46 29.27
CA ALA A 143 13.83 -5.21 30.59
C ALA A 143 14.96 -4.90 31.56
N ARG A 144 14.78 -3.85 32.36
CA ARG A 144 15.71 -3.50 33.44
C ARG A 144 15.31 -4.27 34.68
N THR A 145 16.11 -5.25 35.06
CA THR A 145 15.96 -5.95 36.34
C THR A 145 16.98 -5.40 37.34
N PRO A 146 16.66 -5.36 38.64
CA PRO A 146 17.62 -4.93 39.65
C PRO A 146 18.87 -5.80 39.58
N CYS A 147 20.04 -5.17 39.71
CA CYS A 147 21.31 -5.89 39.70
C CYS A 147 21.37 -6.80 40.92
N THR A 148 21.56 -8.11 40.70
CA THR A 148 21.61 -9.11 41.79
C THR A 148 22.79 -8.91 42.73
N ALA A 149 23.91 -8.34 42.25
CA ALA A 149 25.10 -8.12 43.05
C ALA A 149 24.98 -6.95 44.05
N CYS A 150 24.16 -5.93 43.75
CA CYS A 150 23.94 -4.80 44.67
C CYS A 150 22.47 -4.66 45.12
N GLY A 151 21.57 -5.54 44.67
CA GLY A 151 20.14 -5.42 44.96
C GLY A 151 19.49 -4.13 44.44
N GLY A 152 20.13 -3.41 43.51
CA GLY A 152 19.66 -2.11 43.04
C GLY A 152 20.26 -0.88 43.73
N THR A 153 21.08 -1.06 44.76
CA THR A 153 21.66 0.07 45.52
C THR A 153 22.78 0.80 44.79
N ARG A 154 23.27 0.27 43.66
CA ARG A 154 24.37 0.79 42.81
C ARG A 154 25.77 0.72 43.43
N PHE A 155 25.86 0.52 44.73
CA PHE A 155 27.10 0.47 45.49
C PHE A 155 27.20 -0.82 46.31
N VAL A 156 28.43 -1.29 46.51
CA VAL A 156 28.73 -2.43 47.37
C VAL A 156 29.65 -1.95 48.49
N CYS A 157 29.40 -2.42 49.71
CA CYS A 157 30.26 -2.13 50.85
C CYS A 157 31.54 -2.97 50.70
N VAL A 158 32.68 -2.31 50.52
CA VAL A 158 33.98 -2.99 50.38
C VAL A 158 34.60 -3.19 51.74
N ASP A 159 34.53 -2.18 52.61
CA ASP A 159 35.06 -2.25 53.97
C ASP A 159 34.11 -1.60 54.99
N GLU A 160 34.10 -2.14 56.20
CA GLU A 160 33.38 -1.59 57.35
C GLU A 160 34.36 -1.36 58.50
N TYR A 161 34.54 -0.11 58.89
CA TYR A 161 35.39 0.30 60.01
C TYR A 161 34.53 0.79 61.17
N ARG A 162 34.84 0.32 62.37
CA ARG A 162 34.26 0.86 63.60
C ARG A 162 35.22 1.89 64.15
N ILE A 163 34.80 3.14 64.25
CA ILE A 163 35.58 4.24 64.81
C ILE A 163 35.38 4.20 66.33
N PRO A 164 36.32 3.64 67.11
CA PRO A 164 36.07 3.26 68.50
C PRO A 164 35.82 4.46 69.42
N PHE A 165 36.33 5.63 69.03
CA PHE A 165 36.32 6.87 69.82
C PHE A 165 35.23 7.86 69.39
N ALA A 166 34.48 7.59 68.33
CA ALA A 166 33.38 8.45 67.89
C ALA A 166 32.05 7.80 68.24
N ALA A 167 31.20 8.47 69.01
CA ALA A 167 29.88 7.96 69.36
C ALA A 167 28.84 8.31 68.29
N ARG A 168 27.91 7.40 68.03
CA ARG A 168 26.74 7.69 67.19
C ARG A 168 25.93 8.86 67.78
N PRO A 169 25.13 9.58 66.96
CA PRO A 169 24.28 10.68 67.44
C PRO A 169 23.39 10.31 68.64
N ASP A 170 22.98 9.05 68.74
CA ASP A 170 22.15 8.50 69.83
C ASP A 170 22.95 8.12 71.09
N GLY A 171 24.25 8.44 71.14
CA GLY A 171 25.16 8.17 72.27
C GLY A 171 25.53 6.69 72.48
N LYS A 172 25.03 5.77 71.63
CA LYS A 172 25.24 4.32 71.78
C LYS A 172 26.26 3.79 70.77
N GLY A 173 27.42 3.41 71.29
CA GLY A 173 28.44 2.64 70.57
C GLY A 173 29.24 3.42 69.51
N PRO A 174 30.31 2.80 68.97
CA PRO A 174 31.18 3.42 67.98
C PRO A 174 30.45 3.69 66.66
N ILE A 175 30.78 4.81 66.01
CA ILE A 175 30.33 5.11 64.64
C ILE A 175 30.88 4.02 63.71
N VAL A 176 30.02 3.53 62.83
CA VAL A 176 30.39 2.60 61.78
C VAL A 176 30.58 3.40 60.49
N TYR A 177 31.81 3.48 60.00
CA TYR A 177 32.14 4.02 58.69
C TYR A 177 32.16 2.87 57.67
N ARG A 178 31.44 3.04 56.57
CA ARG A 178 31.36 2.06 55.48
C ARG A 178 31.96 2.66 54.24
N ASP A 179 32.97 1.98 53.69
CA ASP A 179 33.51 2.35 52.40
C ASP A 179 32.70 1.67 51.29
N MET A 180 32.22 2.49 50.36
CA MET A 180 31.22 2.09 49.36
C MET A 180 31.78 2.34 47.96
N GLU A 181 31.99 1.27 47.20
CA GLU A 181 32.42 1.37 45.81
C GLU A 181 31.27 1.13 44.84
N ARG A 182 31.41 1.62 43.61
CA ARG A 182 30.44 1.36 42.54
C ARG A 182 30.41 -0.14 42.28
N CYS A 183 29.20 -0.70 42.22
CA CYS A 183 29.01 -2.10 41.92
C CYS A 183 29.60 -2.41 40.52
N GLY A 184 30.64 -3.23 40.46
CA GLY A 184 31.30 -3.61 39.21
C GLY A 184 30.40 -4.39 38.25
N ALA A 185 29.42 -5.15 38.77
CA ALA A 185 28.51 -5.96 37.95
C ALA A 185 27.48 -5.14 37.17
N CYS A 186 27.12 -3.94 37.64
CA CYS A 186 26.23 -3.02 36.92
C CYS A 186 26.88 -1.67 36.60
N SER A 187 28.20 -1.54 36.83
CA SER A 187 28.96 -0.29 36.71
C SER A 187 28.30 0.92 37.39
N GLY A 188 27.62 0.69 38.52
CA GLY A 188 26.88 1.71 39.27
C GLY A 188 25.50 2.09 38.68
N ALA A 189 24.98 1.37 37.69
CA ALA A 189 23.64 1.63 37.15
C ALA A 189 22.51 1.10 38.07
N GLY A 190 22.80 0.10 38.91
CA GLY A 190 21.82 -0.53 39.82
C GLY A 190 20.88 -1.52 39.13
N HIS A 191 20.94 -1.62 37.82
CA HIS A 191 20.14 -2.55 37.03
C HIS A 191 20.99 -3.19 35.93
N VAL A 192 20.59 -4.37 35.50
CA VAL A 192 21.14 -5.03 34.31
C VAL A 192 20.05 -5.18 33.27
N GLY A 193 20.45 -5.10 32.01
CA GLY A 193 19.55 -5.34 30.89
C GLY A 193 19.38 -6.83 30.64
N VAL A 194 18.16 -7.33 30.73
CA VAL A 194 17.83 -8.71 30.39
C VAL A 194 16.91 -8.69 29.16
N ALA A 195 17.17 -9.58 28.21
CA ALA A 195 16.29 -9.74 27.05
C ALA A 195 14.89 -10.16 27.52
N ASP A 196 13.90 -9.27 27.34
CA ASP A 196 12.51 -9.56 27.68
C ASP A 196 11.89 -10.45 26.61
N GLY A 197 12.03 -11.77 26.76
CA GLY A 197 11.39 -12.74 25.88
C GLY A 197 9.85 -12.77 25.98
N SER A 198 9.24 -12.03 26.91
CA SER A 198 7.80 -12.07 27.15
C SER A 198 7.00 -11.14 26.23
N ARG A 199 7.62 -10.06 25.72
CA ARG A 199 6.98 -9.17 24.75
C ARG A 199 7.22 -9.70 23.36
N ARG A 200 6.28 -10.54 22.88
CA ARG A 200 6.18 -10.86 21.45
C ARG A 200 6.15 -9.54 20.69
N ALA A 201 7.26 -9.26 20.02
CA ALA A 201 7.38 -8.05 19.25
C ALA A 201 6.20 -7.96 18.28
N GLY A 202 5.44 -6.86 18.42
CA GLY A 202 4.24 -6.64 17.64
C GLY A 202 4.54 -6.69 16.14
N ARG A 203 3.48 -6.86 15.34
CA ARG A 203 3.60 -6.72 13.89
C ARG A 203 4.11 -5.30 13.59
N GLN A 204 5.21 -5.21 12.85
CA GLN A 204 5.71 -3.92 12.40
C GLN A 204 4.86 -3.47 11.21
N ILE A 205 4.00 -2.50 11.49
CA ILE A 205 3.19 -1.83 10.49
C ILE A 205 4.13 -1.19 9.47
N CYS A 206 3.85 -1.41 8.18
CA CYS A 206 4.63 -0.81 7.11
C CYS A 206 4.53 0.73 7.20
N PRO A 207 5.64 1.47 7.31
CA PRO A 207 5.60 2.92 7.48
C PRO A 207 5.13 3.65 6.21
N ASP A 208 5.31 3.06 5.03
CA ASP A 208 4.96 3.68 3.76
C ASP A 208 3.45 3.68 3.51
N CYS A 209 2.78 2.54 3.78
CA CYS A 209 1.33 2.41 3.60
C CYS A 209 0.54 2.50 4.90
N GLN A 210 1.23 2.66 6.04
CA GLN A 210 0.65 2.71 7.39
C GLN A 210 -0.30 1.55 7.70
N GLY A 211 -0.05 0.37 7.13
CA GLY A 211 -0.88 -0.82 7.33
C GLY A 211 -1.97 -1.04 6.29
N ASN A 212 -2.24 -0.07 5.42
CA ASN A 212 -3.29 -0.19 4.41
C ASN A 212 -2.93 -1.18 3.28
N GLY A 213 -1.63 -1.49 3.10
CA GLY A 213 -1.15 -2.35 2.02
C GLY A 213 -1.18 -1.69 0.63
N SER A 214 -1.90 -0.59 0.45
CA SER A 214 -1.95 0.14 -0.83
C SER A 214 -0.78 1.10 -1.02
N ARG A 215 -0.39 1.33 -2.27
CA ARG A 215 0.59 2.34 -2.66
C ARG A 215 0.04 3.75 -2.42
N VAL A 216 0.88 4.62 -1.85
CA VAL A 216 0.54 6.03 -1.67
C VAL A 216 0.49 6.73 -3.03
N ALA A 217 -0.53 7.58 -3.22
CA ALA A 217 -0.72 8.35 -4.43
C ALA A 217 0.45 9.33 -4.67
N ASP A 218 1.19 9.14 -5.76
CA ASP A 218 2.20 10.12 -6.19
C ASP A 218 1.54 11.19 -7.08
N HIS A 219 1.10 12.27 -6.43
CA HIS A 219 0.46 13.40 -7.08
C HIS A 219 1.36 14.10 -8.11
N ALA A 220 2.68 14.16 -7.89
CA ALA A 220 3.61 14.80 -8.82
C ALA A 220 3.77 13.97 -10.10
N SER A 221 3.86 12.65 -9.97
CA SER A 221 3.88 11.75 -11.14
C SER A 221 2.54 11.70 -11.86
N ARG A 222 1.40 11.76 -11.14
CA ARG A 222 0.07 11.92 -11.77
C ARG A 222 -0.02 13.19 -12.61
N ALA A 223 0.40 14.35 -12.06
CA ALA A 223 0.40 15.63 -12.77
C ALA A 223 1.27 15.61 -14.03
N ARG A 224 2.47 15.04 -13.95
CA ARG A 224 3.37 14.84 -15.10
C ARG A 224 2.77 13.92 -16.15
N ALA A 225 2.16 12.80 -15.75
CA ALA A 225 1.58 11.83 -16.67
C ALA A 225 0.43 12.42 -17.51
N ILE A 226 -0.41 13.28 -16.91
CA ILE A 226 -1.48 13.97 -17.64
C ILE A 226 -1.00 15.23 -18.37
N GLY A 227 0.18 15.76 -18.03
CA GLY A 227 0.76 16.94 -18.67
C GLY A 227 0.18 18.27 -18.17
N VAL A 228 -0.17 18.35 -16.88
CA VAL A 228 -0.65 19.61 -16.26
C VAL A 228 0.30 20.08 -15.16
N SER A 229 0.29 21.38 -14.87
CA SER A 229 1.07 21.94 -13.76
C SER A 229 0.54 21.49 -12.40
N MET A 230 1.41 21.40 -11.39
CA MET A 230 1.05 20.95 -10.04
C MET A 230 -0.06 21.80 -9.40
N ARG A 231 -0.04 23.12 -9.64
CA ARG A 231 -1.10 24.04 -9.18
C ARG A 231 -2.45 23.67 -9.78
N ARG A 232 -2.52 23.46 -11.10
CA ARG A 232 -3.76 23.07 -11.79
C ARG A 232 -4.21 21.67 -11.35
N TYR A 233 -3.26 20.77 -11.10
CA TYR A 233 -3.53 19.44 -10.60
C TYR A 233 -4.24 19.47 -9.24
N ASN A 234 -3.67 20.17 -8.26
CA ASN A 234 -4.21 20.26 -6.91
C ASN A 234 -5.61 20.88 -6.88
N SER A 235 -5.86 21.91 -7.70
CA SER A 235 -7.15 22.60 -7.68
C SER A 235 -8.30 21.83 -8.33
N HIS A 236 -8.03 20.97 -9.32
CA HIS A 236 -9.09 20.36 -10.13
C HIS A 236 -8.89 18.86 -10.35
N TRP A 237 -7.69 18.42 -10.73
CA TRP A 237 -7.48 17.06 -11.22
C TRP A 237 -7.37 16.00 -10.12
N HIS A 238 -6.93 16.35 -8.90
CA HIS A 238 -6.94 15.41 -7.78
C HIS A 238 -8.32 14.78 -7.59
N SER A 239 -9.37 15.60 -7.45
CA SER A 239 -10.75 15.13 -7.30
C SER A 239 -11.25 14.29 -8.47
N GLN A 240 -10.72 14.52 -9.68
CA GLN A 240 -11.09 13.73 -10.85
C GLN A 240 -10.49 12.33 -10.82
N PHE A 241 -9.28 12.17 -10.28
CA PHE A 241 -8.72 10.83 -10.04
C PHE A 241 -9.61 10.04 -9.09
N ASP A 242 -10.08 10.65 -7.99
CA ASP A 242 -10.95 9.98 -7.02
C ASP A 242 -12.27 9.52 -7.67
N VAL A 243 -12.87 10.36 -8.54
CA VAL A 243 -14.05 9.99 -9.32
C VAL A 243 -13.75 8.84 -10.29
N VAL A 244 -12.62 8.87 -10.99
CA VAL A 244 -12.25 7.79 -11.93
C VAL A 244 -11.96 6.48 -11.19
N PHE A 245 -11.33 6.52 -10.02
CA PHE A 245 -11.13 5.33 -9.19
C PHE A 245 -12.47 4.75 -8.73
N SER A 246 -13.40 5.58 -8.27
CA SER A 246 -14.75 5.10 -7.91
C SER A 246 -15.48 4.44 -9.10
N LEU A 247 -15.25 4.93 -10.32
CA LEU A 247 -15.80 4.32 -11.54
C LEU A 247 -15.13 2.97 -11.85
N LEU A 248 -13.81 2.86 -11.68
CA LEU A 248 -13.09 1.59 -11.83
C LEU A 248 -13.55 0.55 -10.82
N ASP A 249 -13.76 0.95 -9.56
CA ASP A 249 -14.26 0.06 -8.51
C ASP A 249 -15.69 -0.39 -8.80
N ALA A 250 -16.55 0.50 -9.31
CA ALA A 250 -17.89 0.13 -9.74
C ALA A 250 -17.88 -0.85 -10.94
N VAL A 251 -16.95 -0.67 -11.88
CA VAL A 251 -16.78 -1.59 -13.02
C VAL A 251 -16.29 -2.97 -12.55
N ASP A 252 -15.32 -2.99 -11.63
CA ASP A 252 -14.80 -4.22 -11.03
C ASP A 252 -15.86 -4.97 -10.22
N ALA A 253 -16.64 -4.26 -9.40
CA ALA A 253 -17.75 -4.82 -8.63
C ALA A 253 -18.82 -5.44 -9.54
N ASN A 254 -19.22 -4.74 -10.62
CA ASN A 254 -20.18 -5.26 -11.59
C ASN A 254 -19.67 -6.53 -12.31
N ALA A 255 -18.37 -6.57 -12.63
CA ALA A 255 -17.76 -7.77 -13.19
C ALA A 255 -17.78 -8.92 -12.17
N HIS A 256 -17.41 -8.65 -10.91
CA HIS A 256 -17.45 -9.61 -9.83
C HIS A 256 -18.87 -10.20 -9.62
N ASP A 257 -19.89 -9.35 -9.55
CA ASP A 257 -21.28 -9.77 -9.37
C ASP A 257 -21.82 -10.59 -10.55
N THR A 258 -21.34 -10.30 -11.77
CA THR A 258 -21.68 -11.08 -12.96
C THR A 258 -21.06 -12.47 -12.90
N VAL A 259 -19.77 -12.57 -12.56
CA VAL A 259 -19.09 -13.86 -12.40
C VAL A 259 -19.72 -14.66 -11.27
N ARG A 260 -19.93 -14.05 -10.10
CA ARG A 260 -20.54 -14.68 -8.94
C ARG A 260 -21.91 -15.29 -9.25
N ARG A 261 -22.78 -14.55 -9.96
CA ARG A 261 -24.12 -15.04 -10.33
C ARG A 261 -24.09 -16.22 -11.30
N LEU A 262 -23.08 -16.30 -12.17
CA LEU A 262 -22.99 -17.35 -13.20
C LEU A 262 -22.26 -18.60 -12.70
N VAL A 263 -21.32 -18.45 -11.76
CA VAL A 263 -20.61 -19.58 -11.14
C VAL A 263 -21.46 -20.29 -10.07
N GLN A 264 -22.42 -19.58 -9.45
CA GLN A 264 -23.33 -20.13 -8.43
C GLN A 264 -24.63 -20.74 -9.00
N ARG A 265 -24.81 -20.70 -10.32
CA ARG A 265 -25.93 -21.35 -11.02
C ARG A 265 -25.54 -22.76 -11.45
#